data_AF-A0A2V9HB72-F1
#
_entry.id   AF-A0A2V9HB72-F1
#
_cell.length_a   1.000
_cell.length_b   1.000
_cell.length_c   1.000
_cell.angle_alpha   90.00
_cell.angle_beta   90.00
_cell.angle_gamma   90.00
#
_symmetry.space_group_name_H-M   'P 1'
#
loop_
_entity.id
_entity.type
_entity.pdbx_description
1 polymer ?
#
loop_
_entity_poly.entity_id
_entity_poly.type
_entity_poly.pdbx_seq_one_letter_code
_entity_poly.pdbx_strand_id
1 'polypeptide(L)'
;MWHTYFTVLVPSDQRRIMHIRGVLEAFMKYSILRAIGFLAAIVSAQAAPDGTASGNLIKEQITAWNEGDGVAYSRHFALASYFPNVLSSPQNPPTVTLQELPDLIPSKPIERQLQGRASHKYRVKLGPNQYARIVVDQRGVDVVVSLFSPAAQRLIEVDTPNGRWGPEIVIWVTGDFGGTFLLDVTSYDPKAPPGLYEARIDELRSATDQDRQRFSGQLAYEQGRLSWSRGEYSEAEAWDKRALAQLELAAGAQNPELVKVLLSLASTYESQERFSEAEPLFKRALEIREKTLGPWDAETALSCLGLAHLYVAWGKYVAADELMSRAGSISEKLQLPEDKVIARVLSNRADSLRDQKKLDESEILYRRELAIYEKKYGPNDESVGLVQASLARVSQIQGKNAEAEQLYLVSIPRVKRRIGPYHPDVAVLEAGLAEIYLARGAFSQAELLYKDALAIREKTLGPEHLEVAATLEGYAALCRKMVRDSDAAKMEARARAIRVKAAAASK
;
A
#
# COMPACT_ATOMS: atom_id res chain seq x y z
N MET A 1 -16.14 -7.86 11.66
CA MET A 1 -16.86 -8.65 10.63
C MET A 1 -16.73 -7.91 9.30
N TRP A 2 -15.50 -7.62 8.88
CA TRP A 2 -15.17 -6.82 7.70
C TRP A 2 -13.86 -7.37 7.19
N HIS A 3 -13.77 -7.72 5.91
CA HIS A 3 -12.57 -7.79 5.05
C HIS A 3 -12.99 -8.51 3.78
N THR A 4 -13.14 -7.75 2.69
CA THR A 4 -12.83 -8.23 1.34
C THR A 4 -12.49 -7.07 0.40
N TYR A 5 -11.35 -7.25 -0.28
CA TYR A 5 -10.91 -6.71 -1.57
C TYR A 5 -10.89 -5.19 -1.82
N PHE A 6 -9.78 -4.55 -1.43
CA PHE A 6 -9.20 -3.48 -2.23
C PHE A 6 -8.00 -4.03 -3.03
N THR A 7 -8.20 -4.26 -4.33
CA THR A 7 -7.08 -4.32 -5.28
C THR A 7 -7.04 -2.99 -6.01
N VAL A 8 -6.52 -1.96 -5.36
CA VAL A 8 -5.87 -0.86 -6.11
C VAL A 8 -4.55 -1.44 -6.59
N LEU A 9 -4.31 -1.37 -7.89
CA LEU A 9 -3.11 -1.83 -8.58
C LEU A 9 -1.84 -1.56 -7.76
N VAL A 10 -1.27 -2.61 -7.17
CA VAL A 10 0.09 -2.64 -6.62
C VAL A 10 0.70 -3.97 -7.08
N PRO A 11 1.78 -3.97 -7.86
CA PRO A 11 2.52 -5.19 -8.11
C PRO A 11 3.12 -5.70 -6.79
N SER A 12 2.96 -6.99 -6.57
CA SER A 12 3.43 -7.71 -5.38
C SER A 12 4.80 -8.31 -5.67
N ASP A 13 5.88 -7.91 -4.97
CA ASP A 13 6.79 -8.91 -4.39
C ASP A 13 7.89 -8.49 -3.38
N GLN A 14 8.01 -9.37 -2.37
CA GLN A 14 9.20 -9.99 -1.77
C GLN A 14 10.47 -9.17 -1.41
N ARG A 15 10.43 -8.18 -0.48
CA ARG A 15 11.63 -7.84 0.36
C ARG A 15 11.35 -7.41 1.82
N ARG A 16 10.30 -7.93 2.48
CA ARG A 16 10.03 -7.65 3.91
C ARG A 16 10.90 -8.44 4.93
N ILE A 17 12.06 -8.98 4.54
CA ILE A 17 12.89 -9.84 5.40
C ILE A 17 14.22 -9.20 5.86
N MET A 18 14.76 -8.16 5.21
CA MET A 18 16.00 -7.50 5.70
C MET A 18 15.78 -6.32 6.67
N HIS A 19 14.56 -5.83 6.85
CA HIS A 19 14.29 -4.62 7.67
C HIS A 19 14.34 -4.84 9.19
N ILE A 20 14.39 -6.08 9.68
CA ILE A 20 14.22 -6.38 11.11
C ILE A 20 15.48 -6.04 11.93
N ARG A 21 16.68 -6.06 11.33
CA ARG A 21 17.92 -5.73 12.05
C ARG A 21 18.18 -4.22 12.14
N GLY A 22 17.75 -3.45 11.13
CA GLY A 22 17.95 -1.99 11.09
C GLY A 22 17.02 -1.19 12.02
N VAL A 23 15.82 -1.71 12.30
CA VAL A 23 14.83 -1.02 13.17
C VAL A 23 15.22 -1.10 14.65
N LEU A 24 15.82 -2.22 15.09
CA LEU A 24 16.36 -2.37 16.45
C LEU A 24 17.58 -1.47 16.71
N GLU A 25 18.44 -1.22 15.71
CA GLU A 25 19.57 -0.29 15.82
C GLU A 25 19.15 1.19 15.78
N ALA A 26 18.10 1.52 15.01
CA ALA A 26 17.58 2.89 14.93
C ALA A 26 16.97 3.36 16.25
N PHE A 27 16.27 2.48 16.98
CA PHE A 27 15.63 2.79 18.26
C PHE A 27 16.66 3.06 19.38
N MET A 28 17.79 2.34 19.38
CA MET A 28 18.91 2.55 20.30
C MET A 28 19.72 3.83 19.96
N LYS A 29 19.93 4.12 18.67
CA LYS A 29 20.64 5.33 18.21
C LYS A 29 19.87 6.63 18.47
N TYR A 30 18.54 6.61 18.34
CA TYR A 30 17.68 7.79 18.54
C TYR A 30 17.73 8.31 19.99
N SER A 31 17.85 7.41 20.97
CA SER A 31 17.94 7.74 22.40
C SER A 31 19.28 8.38 22.79
N ILE A 32 20.37 7.97 22.12
CA ILE A 32 21.73 8.48 22.35
C ILE A 32 21.93 9.85 21.68
N LEU A 33 21.38 10.05 20.48
CA LEU A 33 21.45 11.34 19.76
C LEU A 33 20.74 12.48 20.49
N ARG A 34 19.65 12.21 21.21
CA ARG A 34 18.99 13.20 22.08
C ARG A 34 19.88 13.64 23.24
N ALA A 35 20.63 12.72 23.84
CA ALA A 35 21.57 13.04 24.93
C ALA A 35 22.79 13.83 24.43
N ILE A 36 23.28 13.53 23.22
CA ILE A 36 24.41 14.25 22.60
C ILE A 36 24.00 15.67 22.18
N GLY A 37 22.79 15.86 21.62
CA GLY A 37 22.27 17.18 21.26
C GLY A 37 22.10 18.11 22.48
N PHE A 38 21.69 17.55 23.62
CA PHE A 38 21.57 18.27 24.89
C PHE A 38 22.95 18.73 25.43
N LEU A 39 23.97 17.88 25.37
CA LEU A 39 25.33 18.22 25.80
C LEU A 39 26.02 19.24 24.87
N ALA A 40 25.80 19.14 23.55
CA ALA A 40 26.37 20.08 22.57
C ALA A 40 25.76 21.50 22.68
N ALA A 41 24.48 21.61 23.05
CA ALA A 41 23.82 22.89 23.30
C ALA A 41 24.36 23.58 24.57
N ILE A 42 24.63 22.82 25.63
CA ILE A 42 25.22 23.34 26.88
C ILE A 42 26.64 23.87 26.66
N VAL A 43 27.46 23.14 25.88
CA VAL A 43 28.85 23.53 25.57
C VAL A 43 28.89 24.77 24.66
N SER A 44 27.94 24.90 23.72
CA SER A 44 27.85 26.06 22.82
C SER A 44 27.35 27.33 23.51
N ALA A 45 26.48 27.20 24.52
CA ALA A 45 26.01 28.32 25.34
C ALA A 45 27.10 28.90 26.26
N GLN A 46 28.10 28.10 26.65
CA GLN A 46 29.24 28.55 27.46
C GLN A 46 30.34 29.25 26.63
N ALA A 47 30.26 29.24 25.29
CA ALA A 47 31.30 29.74 24.40
C ALA A 47 30.92 31.00 23.59
N ALA A 48 29.69 31.52 23.73
CA ALA A 48 29.24 32.69 22.97
C ALA A 48 29.59 34.02 23.68
N PRO A 49 30.20 35.02 23.00
CA PRO A 49 30.45 36.33 23.60
C PRO A 49 29.14 37.09 23.84
N ASP A 50 28.93 37.56 25.07
CA ASP A 50 27.73 38.32 25.46
C ASP A 50 27.58 39.63 24.66
N GLY A 51 26.36 39.91 24.21
CA GLY A 51 25.98 41.16 23.53
C GLY A 51 25.98 41.13 21.99
N THR A 52 26.24 39.99 21.36
CA THR A 52 26.10 39.84 19.90
C THR A 52 24.69 39.36 19.51
N ALA A 53 24.17 39.83 18.37
CA ALA A 53 22.85 39.45 17.85
C ALA A 53 22.66 37.93 17.73
N SER A 54 23.74 37.21 17.39
CA SER A 54 23.80 35.76 17.33
C SER A 54 23.68 35.09 18.70
N GLY A 55 24.29 35.66 19.74
CA GLY A 55 24.20 35.16 21.12
C GLY A 55 22.81 35.35 21.73
N ASN A 56 22.13 36.46 21.41
CA ASN A 56 20.76 36.72 21.87
C ASN A 56 19.75 35.81 21.16
N LEU A 57 19.94 35.54 19.86
CA LEU A 57 19.07 34.62 19.09
C LEU A 57 19.13 33.18 19.61
N ILE A 58 20.31 32.73 20.05
CA ILE A 58 20.49 31.38 20.62
C ILE A 58 19.84 31.31 22.02
N LYS A 59 19.93 32.37 22.84
CA LYS A 59 19.24 32.44 24.14
C LYS A 59 17.71 32.47 23.98
N GLU A 60 17.18 33.18 22.99
CA GLU A 60 15.74 33.18 22.67
C GLU A 60 15.25 31.81 22.20
N GLN A 61 16.02 31.10 21.36
CA GLN A 61 15.66 29.75 20.88
C GLN A 61 15.62 28.71 22.00
N ILE A 62 16.52 28.79 22.99
CA ILE A 62 16.52 27.91 24.16
C ILE A 62 15.32 28.22 25.07
N THR A 63 14.91 29.48 25.17
CA THR A 63 13.77 29.91 26.00
C THR A 63 12.44 29.51 25.36
N ALA A 64 12.27 29.71 24.05
CA ALA A 64 11.10 29.27 23.29
C ALA A 64 10.90 27.74 23.28
N TRP A 65 12.01 26.97 23.36
CA TRP A 65 11.95 25.51 23.46
C TRP A 65 11.50 25.01 24.84
N ASN A 66 11.76 25.79 25.91
CA ASN A 66 11.29 25.50 27.26
C ASN A 66 9.83 25.93 27.51
N GLU A 67 9.32 26.91 26.76
CA GLU A 67 7.98 27.50 27.00
C GLU A 67 6.86 26.90 26.11
N GLY A 68 7.18 26.04 25.14
CA GLY A 68 6.18 25.19 24.48
C GLY A 68 5.22 25.91 23.51
N ASP A 69 5.60 27.05 22.94
CA ASP A 69 4.73 27.82 22.04
C ASP A 69 4.89 27.40 20.56
N GLY A 70 3.92 26.63 20.06
CA GLY A 70 3.92 26.00 18.73
C GLY A 70 3.58 26.91 17.53
N VAL A 71 3.39 28.22 17.72
CA VAL A 71 2.85 29.10 16.65
C VAL A 71 3.95 29.84 15.87
N ALA A 72 5.15 30.01 16.42
CA ALA A 72 6.30 30.60 15.70
C ALA A 72 7.03 29.59 14.77
N TYR A 73 6.78 28.29 14.93
CA TYR A 73 7.44 27.21 14.19
C TYR A 73 6.97 27.08 12.72
N SER A 74 5.86 27.72 12.35
CA SER A 74 5.21 27.56 11.05
C SER A 74 5.71 28.49 9.94
N ARG A 75 6.47 29.55 10.25
CA ARG A 75 6.90 30.55 9.25
C ARG A 75 8.29 30.36 8.65
N HIS A 76 9.09 29.41 9.14
CA HIS A 76 10.46 29.18 8.61
C HIS A 76 10.80 27.72 8.29
N PHE A 77 9.84 26.78 8.38
CA PHE A 77 10.06 25.36 8.08
C PHE A 77 9.96 25.00 6.58
N ALA A 78 10.32 25.92 5.69
CA ALA A 78 10.33 25.68 4.24
C ALA A 78 11.72 25.39 3.66
N LEU A 79 12.84 25.46 4.41
CA LEU A 79 14.18 25.43 3.80
C LEU A 79 15.27 24.60 4.52
N ALA A 80 14.99 23.81 5.56
CA ALA A 80 16.05 23.18 6.35
C ALA A 80 15.94 21.67 6.66
N SER A 81 15.14 20.90 5.90
CA SER A 81 15.02 19.44 6.09
C SER A 81 15.93 18.61 5.17
N TYR A 82 17.12 19.11 4.84
CA TYR A 82 18.18 18.34 4.20
C TYR A 82 19.30 18.11 5.22
N PHE A 83 19.71 16.85 5.36
CA PHE A 83 20.79 16.30 6.20
C PHE A 83 20.43 15.90 7.65
N PRO A 84 20.47 14.59 7.90
CA PRO A 84 21.19 14.04 9.04
C PRO A 84 22.43 13.28 8.55
N ASN A 85 23.59 13.67 9.09
CA ASN A 85 24.86 12.93 9.02
C ASN A 85 24.76 11.58 9.77
N VAL A 86 25.51 10.56 9.34
CA VAL A 86 26.63 9.93 10.10
C VAL A 86 27.34 8.86 9.22
N LEU A 87 28.64 9.10 9.05
CA LEU A 87 29.82 8.22 8.98
C LEU A 87 29.67 6.71 8.67
N SER A 88 30.47 6.34 7.67
CA SER A 88 30.83 5.04 7.11
C SER A 88 31.53 4.04 8.05
N SER A 89 31.31 2.74 7.83
CA SER A 89 32.38 1.71 7.71
C SER A 89 31.83 0.35 7.19
N PRO A 90 32.65 -0.57 6.68
CA PRO A 90 32.81 -0.77 5.24
C PRO A 90 32.38 -2.16 4.78
N GLN A 91 31.63 -2.20 3.68
CA GLN A 91 31.81 -3.26 2.69
C GLN A 91 31.87 -2.54 1.35
N ASN A 92 33.01 -2.62 0.68
CA ASN A 92 33.18 -2.12 -0.67
C ASN A 92 32.60 -3.17 -1.66
N PRO A 93 31.41 -2.98 -2.25
CA PRO A 93 31.20 -3.40 -3.63
C PRO A 93 32.00 -2.45 -4.54
N PRO A 94 32.31 -2.82 -5.80
CA PRO A 94 33.13 -1.98 -6.67
C PRO A 94 32.57 -0.56 -6.72
N THR A 95 33.40 0.38 -6.30
CA THR A 95 33.11 1.81 -6.23
C THR A 95 32.97 2.33 -7.65
N VAL A 96 31.81 2.14 -8.28
CA VAL A 96 31.46 2.95 -9.45
C VAL A 96 31.27 4.36 -8.90
N THR A 97 32.30 5.19 -9.05
CA THR A 97 32.19 6.59 -8.69
C THR A 97 31.10 7.21 -9.56
N LEU A 98 30.25 8.08 -9.01
CA LEU A 98 29.20 8.77 -9.78
C LEU A 98 29.74 9.43 -11.06
N GLN A 99 31.05 9.74 -11.12
CA GLN A 99 31.72 10.28 -12.30
C GLN A 99 31.72 9.36 -13.52
N GLU A 100 31.70 8.04 -13.33
CA GLU A 100 31.80 7.02 -14.40
C GLU A 100 30.45 6.59 -14.98
N LEU A 101 29.34 6.99 -14.36
CA LEU A 101 28.01 6.63 -14.83
C LEU A 101 27.62 7.41 -16.10
N PRO A 102 26.92 6.78 -17.06
CA PRO A 102 26.41 7.48 -18.23
C PRO A 102 25.39 8.55 -17.81
N ASP A 103 25.52 9.74 -18.42
CA ASP A 103 24.50 10.79 -18.29
C ASP A 103 23.31 10.43 -19.18
N LEU A 104 22.11 10.42 -18.59
CA LEU A 104 20.87 10.42 -19.34
C LEU A 104 20.53 11.88 -19.66
N ILE A 105 20.57 12.23 -20.95
CA ILE A 105 20.34 13.58 -21.45
C ILE A 105 19.15 13.60 -22.41
N PRO A 106 18.43 14.73 -22.54
CA PRO A 106 17.35 14.87 -23.52
C PRO A 106 17.82 14.51 -24.94
N SER A 107 16.92 13.91 -25.72
CA SER A 107 17.14 13.54 -27.14
C SER A 107 18.25 12.50 -27.40
N LYS A 108 18.81 11.85 -26.37
CA LYS A 108 19.78 10.76 -26.52
C LYS A 108 19.32 9.53 -25.72
N PRO A 109 18.41 8.72 -26.28
CA PRO A 109 17.98 7.48 -25.64
C PRO A 109 19.16 6.52 -25.47
N ILE A 110 19.13 5.71 -24.41
CA ILE A 110 20.12 4.68 -24.16
C ILE A 110 19.40 3.33 -24.10
N GLU A 111 19.66 2.49 -25.10
CA GLU A 111 19.22 1.10 -25.10
C GLU A 111 20.23 0.21 -24.38
N ARG A 112 19.75 -0.67 -23.52
CA ARG A 112 20.57 -1.69 -22.84
C ARG A 112 19.81 -3.01 -22.76
N GLN A 113 20.58 -4.09 -22.68
CA GLN A 113 20.05 -5.42 -22.38
C GLN A 113 20.21 -5.70 -20.89
N LEU A 114 19.15 -6.22 -20.26
CA LEU A 114 19.11 -6.51 -18.84
C LEU A 114 18.66 -7.96 -18.62
N GLN A 115 19.26 -8.64 -17.64
CA GLN A 115 19.00 -10.05 -17.34
C GLN A 115 19.23 -10.36 -15.86
N GLY A 116 18.45 -11.28 -15.29
CA GLY A 116 18.58 -11.71 -13.91
C GLY A 116 18.55 -10.54 -12.90
N ARG A 117 19.46 -10.51 -11.90
CA ARG A 117 19.52 -9.43 -10.89
C ARG A 117 20.30 -8.18 -11.31
N ALA A 118 20.52 -7.97 -12.61
CA ALA A 118 21.29 -6.82 -13.08
C ALA A 118 20.57 -5.48 -12.83
N SER A 119 21.36 -4.43 -12.68
CA SER A 119 20.91 -3.04 -12.56
C SER A 119 21.83 -2.16 -13.40
N HIS A 120 21.26 -1.15 -14.05
CA HIS A 120 21.98 -0.10 -14.73
C HIS A 120 21.61 1.25 -14.14
N LYS A 121 22.65 2.05 -13.91
CA LYS A 121 22.52 3.34 -13.25
C LYS A 121 22.88 4.47 -14.20
N TYR A 122 22.14 5.56 -14.10
CA TYR A 122 22.31 6.74 -14.93
C TYR A 122 22.31 8.00 -14.07
N ARG A 123 23.12 8.97 -14.48
CA ARG A 123 23.04 10.33 -13.92
C ARG A 123 21.97 11.12 -14.65
N VAL A 124 21.11 11.77 -13.89
CA VAL A 124 20.10 12.71 -14.40
C VAL A 124 20.39 14.07 -13.77
N LYS A 125 20.91 15.00 -14.57
CA LYS A 125 21.24 16.36 -14.10
C LYS A 125 20.01 17.25 -14.26
N LEU A 126 19.44 17.69 -13.14
CA LEU A 126 18.31 18.60 -13.12
C LEU A 126 18.73 19.90 -12.42
N GLY A 127 18.44 21.04 -13.04
CA GLY A 127 18.51 22.35 -12.42
C GLY A 127 17.37 22.59 -11.41
N PRO A 128 17.41 23.70 -10.67
CA PRO A 128 16.30 24.11 -9.82
C PRO A 128 15.04 24.41 -10.65
N ASN A 129 13.87 24.16 -10.09
CA ASN A 129 12.56 24.44 -10.68
C ASN A 129 12.38 23.86 -12.09
N GLN A 130 12.86 22.64 -12.32
CA GLN A 130 12.72 21.90 -13.57
C GLN A 130 11.70 20.77 -13.45
N TYR A 131 10.95 20.58 -14.52
CA TYR A 131 10.12 19.41 -14.76
C TYR A 131 10.90 18.44 -15.66
N ALA A 132 10.94 17.18 -15.26
CA ALA A 132 11.53 16.09 -16.04
C ALA A 132 10.53 14.94 -16.17
N ARG A 133 10.32 14.48 -17.40
CA ARG A 133 9.63 13.24 -17.73
C ARG A 133 10.65 12.25 -18.26
N ILE A 134 10.93 11.23 -17.46
CA ILE A 134 11.86 10.15 -17.77
C ILE A 134 11.03 8.92 -18.14
N VAL A 135 11.33 8.31 -19.28
CA VAL A 135 10.64 7.14 -19.79
C VAL A 135 11.64 6.01 -19.91
N VAL A 136 11.28 4.84 -19.39
CA VAL A 136 12.03 3.59 -19.55
C VAL A 136 11.11 2.59 -20.25
N ASP A 137 11.32 2.41 -21.55
CA ASP A 137 10.48 1.59 -22.41
C ASP A 137 11.01 0.16 -22.46
N GLN A 138 10.27 -0.79 -21.88
CA GLN A 138 10.73 -2.16 -21.67
C GLN A 138 10.21 -3.12 -22.75
N ARG A 139 11.09 -4.03 -23.21
CA ARG A 139 10.86 -4.97 -24.32
C ARG A 139 11.42 -6.35 -23.96
N GLY A 140 10.55 -7.20 -23.42
CA GLY A 140 10.89 -8.58 -23.06
C GLY A 140 11.60 -8.74 -21.71
N VAL A 141 11.75 -7.66 -20.95
CA VAL A 141 12.23 -7.64 -19.56
C VAL A 141 11.29 -6.77 -18.73
N ASP A 142 11.03 -7.19 -17.50
CA ASP A 142 10.24 -6.44 -16.53
C ASP A 142 11.21 -5.64 -15.65
N VAL A 143 11.07 -4.31 -15.63
CA VAL A 143 12.00 -3.40 -14.96
C VAL A 143 11.33 -2.58 -13.87
N VAL A 144 12.05 -2.41 -12.77
CA VAL A 144 11.73 -1.45 -11.71
C VAL A 144 12.63 -0.24 -11.89
N VAL A 145 12.03 0.95 -11.88
CA VAL A 145 12.75 2.21 -12.04
C VAL A 145 12.73 2.98 -10.73
N SER A 146 13.90 3.18 -10.14
CA SER A 146 14.07 3.99 -8.93
C SER A 146 14.80 5.29 -9.23
N LEU A 147 14.30 6.41 -8.72
CA LEU A 147 15.01 7.70 -8.74
C LEU A 147 15.52 8.01 -7.34
N PHE A 148 16.78 8.41 -7.23
CA PHE A 148 17.41 8.84 -5.98
C PHE A 148 17.84 10.29 -6.08
N SER A 149 17.73 10.99 -4.95
CA SER A 149 18.21 12.35 -4.76
C SER A 149 19.74 12.45 -4.87
N PRO A 150 20.29 13.66 -5.02
CA PRO A 150 21.72 13.90 -4.89
C PRO A 150 22.32 13.42 -3.55
N ALA A 151 21.50 13.30 -2.50
CA ALA A 151 21.88 12.76 -1.20
C ALA A 151 21.74 11.23 -1.10
N ALA A 152 21.56 10.53 -2.22
CA ALA A 152 21.36 9.08 -2.32
C ALA A 152 20.12 8.52 -1.59
N GLN A 153 19.17 9.38 -1.21
CA GLN A 153 17.86 8.95 -0.71
C GLN A 153 16.95 8.60 -1.88
N ARG A 154 16.30 7.42 -1.82
CA ARG A 154 15.30 7.02 -2.83
C ARG A 154 14.08 7.91 -2.73
N LEU A 155 13.70 8.50 -3.86
CA LEU A 155 12.62 9.48 -3.98
C LEU A 155 11.34 8.83 -4.49
N ILE A 156 11.45 8.00 -5.51
CA ILE A 156 10.34 7.27 -6.11
C ILE A 156 10.84 5.93 -6.65
N GLU A 157 9.97 4.94 -6.62
CA GLU A 157 10.12 3.65 -7.28
C GLU A 157 8.85 3.42 -8.11
N VAL A 158 9.03 3.18 -9.40
CA VAL A 158 7.94 2.95 -10.35
C VAL A 158 8.09 1.54 -10.90
N ASP A 159 7.01 0.79 -10.78
CA ASP A 159 6.81 -0.56 -11.26
C ASP A 159 5.34 -0.64 -11.65
N THR A 160 5.07 -0.43 -12.93
CA THR A 160 3.71 -0.52 -13.47
C THR A 160 3.39 -1.98 -13.79
N PRO A 161 2.12 -2.41 -13.64
CA PRO A 161 1.71 -3.79 -13.94
C PRO A 161 1.62 -4.06 -15.45
N ASN A 162 2.53 -3.50 -16.23
CA ASN A 162 2.69 -3.75 -17.66
C ASN A 162 3.54 -5.03 -17.91
N GLY A 163 4.14 -5.60 -16.86
CA GLY A 163 4.95 -6.81 -16.94
C GLY A 163 6.20 -6.58 -17.77
N ARG A 164 6.42 -7.38 -18.82
CA ARG A 164 7.65 -7.31 -19.65
C ARG A 164 7.61 -6.32 -20.80
N TRP A 165 6.59 -5.46 -20.86
CA TRP A 165 6.34 -4.59 -22.01
C TRP A 165 5.90 -3.19 -21.58
N GLY A 166 6.13 -2.18 -22.42
CA GLY A 166 5.60 -0.83 -22.23
C GLY A 166 6.47 0.09 -21.35
N PRO A 167 6.04 1.34 -21.14
CA PRO A 167 6.87 2.33 -20.48
C PRO A 167 6.66 2.38 -18.97
N GLU A 168 7.76 2.38 -18.23
CA GLU A 168 7.84 2.96 -16.90
C GLU A 168 8.09 4.47 -17.02
N ILE A 169 7.28 5.28 -16.32
CA ILE A 169 7.34 6.74 -16.44
C ILE A 169 7.61 7.35 -15.07
N VAL A 170 8.73 8.07 -14.96
CA VAL A 170 9.07 8.88 -13.79
C VAL A 170 8.85 10.35 -14.13
N ILE A 171 7.93 10.99 -13.43
CA ILE A 171 7.76 12.44 -13.45
C ILE A 171 8.41 13.00 -12.18
N TRP A 172 9.30 13.98 -12.36
CA TRP A 172 9.95 14.64 -11.24
C TRP A 172 9.95 16.16 -11.44
N VAL A 173 9.61 16.89 -10.38
CA VAL A 173 9.72 18.36 -10.35
C VAL A 173 10.70 18.74 -9.24
N THR A 174 11.79 19.42 -9.61
CA THR A 174 12.75 19.95 -8.63
C THR A 174 12.21 21.23 -8.00
N GLY A 175 12.50 21.43 -6.71
CA GLY A 175 12.24 22.70 -6.02
C GLY A 175 13.38 23.70 -6.26
N ASP A 176 13.69 24.51 -5.26
CA ASP A 176 14.72 25.57 -5.36
C ASP A 176 16.15 25.05 -5.52
N PHE A 177 16.34 23.73 -5.40
CA PHE A 177 17.63 23.08 -5.56
C PHE A 177 17.59 22.06 -6.70
N GLY A 178 18.58 22.17 -7.58
CA GLY A 178 18.91 21.13 -8.55
C GLY A 178 19.98 20.18 -8.02
N GLY A 179 20.41 19.26 -8.87
CA GLY A 179 21.54 18.39 -8.58
C GLY A 179 21.65 17.23 -9.57
N THR A 180 22.55 16.30 -9.24
CA THR A 180 22.69 15.05 -9.98
C THR A 180 21.85 13.99 -9.27
N PHE A 181 20.73 13.65 -9.87
CA PHE A 181 19.89 12.53 -9.46
C PHE A 181 20.43 11.24 -10.06
N LEU A 182 20.13 10.13 -9.41
CA LEU A 182 20.52 8.80 -9.87
C LEU A 182 19.26 8.05 -10.28
N LEU A 183 19.17 7.67 -11.55
CA LEU A 183 18.16 6.74 -12.03
C LEU A 183 18.75 5.33 -11.99
N ASP A 184 18.07 4.41 -11.34
CA ASP A 184 18.42 2.99 -11.26
C ASP A 184 17.33 2.18 -11.97
N VAL A 185 17.71 1.47 -13.04
CA VAL A 185 16.84 0.55 -13.77
C VAL A 185 17.29 -0.86 -13.41
N THR A 186 16.44 -1.59 -12.69
CA THR A 186 16.74 -2.93 -12.16
C THR A 186 15.73 -3.94 -12.71
N SER A 187 16.15 -5.19 -12.97
CA SER A 187 15.17 -6.22 -13.32
C SER A 187 14.29 -6.53 -12.13
N TYR A 188 12.98 -6.62 -12.37
CA TYR A 188 12.04 -7.09 -11.37
C TYR A 188 12.32 -8.55 -10.96
N ASP A 189 12.38 -9.46 -11.95
CA ASP A 189 12.56 -10.90 -11.74
C ASP A 189 14.05 -11.30 -11.72
N PRO A 190 14.58 -11.86 -10.61
CA PRO A 190 15.93 -12.41 -10.53
C PRO A 190 16.28 -13.49 -11.57
N LYS A 191 15.26 -14.11 -12.17
CA LYS A 191 15.35 -15.15 -13.20
C LYS A 191 14.83 -14.65 -14.55
N ALA A 192 14.67 -13.32 -14.72
CA ALA A 192 14.19 -12.74 -15.96
C ALA A 192 15.07 -13.21 -17.13
N PRO A 193 14.45 -13.68 -18.24
CA PRO A 193 15.19 -13.89 -19.48
C PRO A 193 15.78 -12.55 -19.94
N PRO A 194 16.85 -12.58 -20.74
CA PRO A 194 17.43 -11.36 -21.27
C PRO A 194 16.42 -10.60 -22.12
N GLY A 195 16.24 -9.32 -21.82
CA GLY A 195 15.38 -8.41 -22.57
C GLY A 195 16.00 -7.03 -22.70
N LEU A 196 15.42 -6.20 -23.56
CA LEU A 196 15.90 -4.85 -23.83
C LEU A 196 15.04 -3.83 -23.10
N TYR A 197 15.64 -2.72 -22.72
CA TYR A 197 14.89 -1.50 -22.42
C TYR A 197 15.60 -0.29 -23.03
N GLU A 198 14.84 0.76 -23.26
CA GLU A 198 15.35 2.07 -23.67
C GLU A 198 15.02 3.11 -22.61
N ALA A 199 16.04 3.74 -22.01
CA ALA A 199 15.85 4.86 -21.10
C ALA A 199 16.04 6.19 -21.84
N ARG A 200 15.15 7.16 -21.62
CA ARG A 200 15.22 8.51 -22.21
C ARG A 200 14.59 9.57 -21.31
N ILE A 201 15.09 10.80 -21.42
CA ILE A 201 14.35 11.99 -20.95
C ILE A 201 13.51 12.48 -22.12
N ASP A 202 12.21 12.24 -22.02
CA ASP A 202 11.20 12.54 -23.03
C ASP A 202 10.86 14.04 -23.03
N GLU A 203 10.89 14.66 -21.85
CA GLU A 203 10.62 16.08 -21.67
C GLU A 203 11.49 16.64 -20.54
N LEU A 204 12.17 17.76 -20.80
CA LEU A 204 12.90 18.53 -19.80
C LEU A 204 12.67 20.02 -20.05
N ARG A 205 12.07 20.71 -19.08
CA ARG A 205 11.75 22.13 -19.19
C ARG A 205 11.65 22.77 -17.80
N SER A 206 11.53 24.11 -17.76
CA SER A 206 11.16 24.80 -16.53
C SER A 206 9.78 24.32 -16.06
N ALA A 207 9.65 24.07 -14.76
CA ALA A 207 8.38 23.67 -14.16
C ALA A 207 7.43 24.85 -14.06
N THR A 208 6.19 24.66 -14.51
CA THR A 208 5.09 25.59 -14.29
C THR A 208 4.52 25.42 -12.88
N ASP A 209 3.70 26.37 -12.43
CA ASP A 209 2.94 26.21 -11.19
C ASP A 209 2.03 24.98 -11.25
N GLN A 210 1.44 24.71 -12.42
CA GLN A 210 0.60 23.54 -12.64
C GLN A 210 1.38 22.23 -12.46
N ASP A 211 2.62 22.14 -12.93
CA ASP A 211 3.47 20.95 -12.73
C ASP A 211 3.79 20.74 -11.26
N ARG A 212 4.19 21.81 -10.55
CA ARG A 212 4.48 21.77 -9.11
C ARG A 212 3.26 21.30 -8.32
N GLN A 213 2.09 21.86 -8.64
CA GLN A 213 0.84 21.53 -8.00
C GLN A 213 0.43 20.07 -8.26
N ARG A 214 0.53 19.61 -9.52
CA ARG A 214 0.21 18.22 -9.89
C ARG A 214 1.15 17.23 -9.23
N PHE A 215 2.45 17.52 -9.22
CA PHE A 215 3.47 16.70 -8.56
C PHE A 215 3.27 16.64 -7.04
N SER A 216 3.00 17.79 -6.40
CA SER A 216 2.62 17.87 -4.98
C SER A 216 1.40 17.01 -4.66
N GLY A 217 0.37 17.06 -5.52
CA GLY A 217 -0.82 16.24 -5.38
C GLY A 217 -0.55 14.74 -5.50
N GLN A 218 0.27 14.31 -6.46
CA GLN A 218 0.68 12.91 -6.63
C GLN A 218 1.48 12.40 -5.42
N LEU A 219 2.42 13.21 -4.91
CA LEU A 219 3.19 12.84 -3.73
C LEU A 219 2.30 12.69 -2.50
N ALA A 220 1.33 13.60 -2.31
CA ALA A 220 0.36 13.50 -1.23
C ALA A 220 -0.48 12.22 -1.34
N TYR A 221 -0.92 11.83 -2.53
CA TYR A 221 -1.65 10.58 -2.76
C TYR A 221 -0.83 9.35 -2.35
N GLU A 222 0.46 9.31 -2.70
CA GLU A 222 1.32 8.18 -2.29
C GLU A 222 1.52 8.13 -0.77
N GLN A 223 1.64 9.28 -0.09
CA GLN A 223 1.67 9.32 1.38
C GLN A 223 0.34 8.84 1.98
N GLY A 224 -0.79 9.22 1.39
CA GLY A 224 -2.12 8.75 1.78
C GLY A 224 -2.24 7.24 1.72
N ARG A 225 -1.84 6.65 0.60
CA ARG A 225 -1.80 5.19 0.42
C ARG A 225 -0.90 4.46 1.42
N LEU A 226 0.29 5.00 1.66
CA LEU A 226 1.23 4.41 2.62
C LEU A 226 0.65 4.46 4.05
N SER A 227 0.06 5.58 4.43
CA SER A 227 -0.60 5.75 5.74
C SER A 227 -1.79 4.79 5.87
N TRP A 228 -2.63 4.69 4.82
CA TRP A 228 -3.75 3.74 4.79
C TRP A 228 -3.27 2.30 4.95
N SER A 229 -2.18 1.91 4.28
CA SER A 229 -1.60 0.56 4.38
C SER A 229 -1.05 0.21 5.76
N ARG A 230 -0.75 1.23 6.58
CA ARG A 230 -0.33 1.07 7.99
C ARG A 230 -1.51 1.08 8.97
N GLY A 231 -2.73 1.27 8.47
CA GLY A 231 -3.92 1.45 9.30
C GLY A 231 -4.03 2.87 9.91
N GLU A 232 -3.19 3.80 9.48
CA GLU A 232 -3.18 5.20 9.94
C GLU A 232 -4.25 6.00 9.19
N TYR A 233 -5.53 5.62 9.31
CA TYR A 233 -6.60 6.12 8.44
C TYR A 233 -6.86 7.63 8.56
N SER A 234 -6.65 8.24 9.73
CA SER A 234 -6.79 9.70 9.88
C SER A 234 -5.68 10.47 9.17
N GLU A 235 -4.46 9.93 9.16
CA GLU A 235 -3.35 10.51 8.41
C GLU A 235 -3.55 10.30 6.90
N ALA A 236 -4.01 9.10 6.51
CA ALA A 236 -4.39 8.80 5.12
C ALA A 236 -5.43 9.79 4.58
N GLU A 237 -6.47 10.08 5.38
CA GLU A 237 -7.51 11.04 5.02
C GLU A 237 -6.95 12.44 4.78
N ALA A 238 -6.06 12.92 5.66
CA ALA A 238 -5.45 14.24 5.52
C ALA A 238 -4.60 14.34 4.24
N TRP A 239 -3.83 13.30 3.95
CA TRP A 239 -3.03 13.20 2.73
C TRP A 239 -3.88 13.12 1.47
N ASP A 240 -4.92 12.28 1.45
CA ASP A 240 -5.80 12.12 0.29
C ASP A 240 -6.63 13.40 0.02
N LYS A 241 -7.08 14.10 1.06
CA LYS A 241 -7.72 15.43 0.92
C LYS A 241 -6.76 16.45 0.31
N ARG A 242 -5.52 16.46 0.77
CA ARG A 242 -4.47 17.32 0.21
C ARG A 242 -4.21 16.98 -1.25
N ALA A 243 -4.08 15.69 -1.57
CA ALA A 243 -3.88 15.22 -2.94
C ALA A 243 -5.02 15.67 -3.87
N LEU A 244 -6.27 15.49 -3.42
CA LEU A 244 -7.46 15.86 -4.18
C LEU A 244 -7.48 17.37 -4.46
N ALA A 245 -7.31 18.19 -3.43
CA ALA A 245 -7.30 19.65 -3.58
C ALA A 245 -6.18 20.14 -4.52
N GLN A 246 -5.01 19.50 -4.47
CA GLN A 246 -3.88 19.90 -5.31
C GLN A 246 -4.12 19.52 -6.78
N LEU A 247 -4.56 18.28 -7.05
CA LEU A 247 -4.84 17.82 -8.40
C LEU A 247 -6.05 18.53 -9.02
N GLU A 248 -7.08 18.86 -8.23
CA GLU A 248 -8.21 19.66 -8.70
C GLU A 248 -7.80 21.06 -9.13
N LEU A 249 -6.93 21.73 -8.34
CA LEU A 249 -6.40 23.03 -8.71
C LEU A 249 -5.55 22.94 -9.99
N ALA A 250 -4.75 21.89 -10.12
CA ALA A 250 -3.87 21.71 -11.26
C ALA A 250 -4.65 21.40 -12.56
N ALA A 251 -5.68 20.57 -12.49
CA ALA A 251 -6.21 19.90 -13.69
C ALA A 251 -7.74 20.00 -13.84
N GLY A 252 -8.42 20.62 -12.88
CA GLY A 252 -9.86 20.81 -12.86
C GLY A 252 -10.65 19.66 -12.24
N ALA A 253 -11.86 19.95 -11.77
CA ALA A 253 -12.69 19.02 -10.99
C ALA A 253 -13.21 17.78 -11.74
N GLN A 254 -13.06 17.71 -13.06
CA GLN A 254 -13.51 16.59 -13.91
C GLN A 254 -12.34 15.81 -14.52
N ASN A 255 -11.12 16.03 -14.05
CA ASN A 255 -9.95 15.36 -14.60
C ASN A 255 -9.94 13.85 -14.26
N PRO A 256 -9.69 12.95 -15.23
CA PRO A 256 -9.56 11.50 -14.99
C PRO A 256 -8.55 11.11 -13.90
N GLU A 257 -7.50 11.90 -13.68
CA GLU A 257 -6.48 11.64 -12.67
C GLU A 257 -7.01 11.69 -11.25
N LEU A 258 -8.11 12.44 -11.02
CA LEU A 258 -8.76 12.52 -9.73
C LEU A 258 -9.38 11.19 -9.32
N VAL A 259 -9.72 10.31 -10.27
CA VAL A 259 -10.40 9.05 -9.99
C VAL A 259 -9.64 8.22 -8.97
N LYS A 260 -8.31 8.11 -9.09
CA LYS A 260 -7.49 7.33 -8.14
C LYS A 260 -7.56 7.89 -6.72
N VAL A 261 -7.45 9.22 -6.58
CA VAL A 261 -7.48 9.89 -5.28
C VAL A 261 -8.88 9.88 -4.67
N LEU A 262 -9.92 10.09 -5.48
CA LEU A 262 -11.31 10.00 -5.06
C LEU A 262 -11.63 8.61 -4.50
N LEU A 263 -11.20 7.56 -5.20
CA LEU A 263 -11.39 6.19 -4.73
C LEU A 263 -10.60 5.92 -3.46
N SER A 264 -9.34 6.36 -3.36
CA SER A 264 -8.52 6.21 -2.14
C SER A 264 -9.15 6.90 -0.92
N LEU A 265 -9.62 8.14 -1.08
CA LEU A 265 -10.29 8.85 -0.01
C LEU A 265 -11.61 8.16 0.37
N ALA A 266 -12.36 7.66 -0.61
CA ALA A 266 -13.58 6.91 -0.37
C ALA A 266 -13.32 5.61 0.40
N SER A 267 -12.26 4.85 0.05
CA SER A 267 -11.82 3.66 0.79
C SER A 267 -11.39 3.99 2.21
N THR A 268 -10.74 5.15 2.40
CA THR A 268 -10.33 5.63 3.72
C THR A 268 -11.56 5.89 4.59
N TYR A 269 -12.59 6.53 4.05
CA TYR A 269 -13.86 6.71 4.76
C TYR A 269 -14.61 5.39 5.00
N GLU A 270 -14.64 4.49 4.02
CA GLU A 270 -15.23 3.16 4.17
C GLU A 270 -14.56 2.37 5.30
N SER A 271 -13.23 2.41 5.39
CA SER A 271 -12.45 1.76 6.46
C SER A 271 -12.75 2.33 7.84
N GLN A 272 -13.28 3.55 7.90
CA GLN A 272 -13.74 4.23 9.12
C GLN A 272 -15.26 4.11 9.32
N GLU A 273 -15.96 3.28 8.52
CA GLU A 273 -17.42 3.11 8.49
C GLU A 273 -18.20 4.42 8.20
N ARG A 274 -17.53 5.44 7.63
CA ARG A 274 -18.11 6.74 7.24
C ARG A 274 -18.72 6.67 5.84
N PHE A 275 -19.67 5.76 5.65
CA PHE A 275 -20.20 5.43 4.32
C PHE A 275 -20.89 6.61 3.61
N SER A 276 -21.54 7.52 4.35
CA SER A 276 -22.17 8.71 3.79
C SER A 276 -21.18 9.70 3.19
N GLU A 277 -19.93 9.70 3.64
CA GLU A 277 -18.86 10.54 3.09
C GLU A 277 -18.13 9.84 1.92
N ALA A 278 -18.08 8.51 1.93
CA ALA A 278 -17.51 7.71 0.84
C ALA A 278 -18.40 7.73 -0.43
N GLU A 279 -19.72 7.64 -0.29
CA GLU A 279 -20.68 7.56 -1.41
C GLU A 279 -20.51 8.66 -2.47
N PRO A 280 -20.47 9.97 -2.13
CA PRO A 280 -20.32 11.01 -3.14
C PRO A 280 -18.99 10.94 -3.89
N LEU A 281 -17.92 10.42 -3.27
CA LEU A 281 -16.61 10.29 -3.91
C LEU A 281 -16.60 9.15 -4.93
N PHE A 282 -17.17 7.99 -4.59
CA PHE A 282 -17.35 6.89 -5.55
C PHE A 282 -18.26 7.28 -6.72
N LYS A 283 -19.37 7.98 -6.45
CA LYS A 283 -20.26 8.49 -7.49
C LYS A 283 -19.54 9.45 -8.43
N ARG A 284 -18.77 10.39 -7.88
CA ARG A 284 -17.98 11.32 -8.67
C ARG A 284 -16.90 10.62 -9.51
N ALA A 285 -16.23 9.61 -8.96
CA ALA A 285 -15.25 8.81 -9.71
C ALA A 285 -15.91 8.06 -10.88
N LEU A 286 -17.11 7.50 -10.67
CA LEU A 286 -17.91 6.86 -11.71
C LEU A 286 -18.32 7.87 -12.80
N GLU A 287 -18.84 9.04 -12.42
CA GLU A 287 -19.23 10.10 -13.36
C GLU A 287 -18.06 10.58 -14.23
N ILE A 288 -16.88 10.77 -13.64
CA ILE A 288 -15.67 11.17 -14.39
C ILE A 288 -15.32 10.09 -15.42
N ARG A 289 -15.32 8.81 -15.04
CA ARG A 289 -15.04 7.69 -15.97
C ARG A 289 -16.10 7.57 -17.06
N GLU A 290 -17.37 7.72 -16.74
CA GLU A 290 -18.45 7.70 -17.72
C GLU A 290 -18.32 8.82 -18.76
N LYS A 291 -17.95 10.03 -18.33
CA LYS A 291 -17.74 11.16 -19.26
C LYS A 291 -16.51 10.98 -20.14
N THR A 292 -15.47 10.34 -19.62
CA THR A 292 -14.15 10.31 -20.26
C THR A 292 -13.96 9.07 -21.14
N LEU A 293 -14.49 7.92 -20.71
CA LEU A 293 -14.37 6.63 -21.39
C LEU A 293 -15.70 6.15 -21.98
N GLY A 294 -16.82 6.69 -21.49
CA GLY A 294 -18.17 6.29 -21.88
C GLY A 294 -18.83 5.35 -20.86
N PRO A 295 -20.17 5.20 -20.93
CA PRO A 295 -20.93 4.35 -20.02
C PRO A 295 -20.75 2.85 -20.27
N TRP A 296 -20.15 2.47 -21.40
CA TRP A 296 -19.90 1.10 -21.83
C TRP A 296 -18.40 0.84 -21.95
N ASP A 297 -17.68 1.02 -20.85
CA ASP A 297 -16.23 0.80 -20.75
C ASP A 297 -15.92 -0.12 -19.56
N ALA A 298 -14.82 -0.88 -19.66
CA ALA A 298 -14.39 -1.80 -18.60
C ALA A 298 -14.08 -1.09 -17.27
N GLU A 299 -13.48 0.10 -17.31
CA GLU A 299 -13.19 0.90 -16.11
C GLU A 299 -14.47 1.49 -15.49
N THR A 300 -15.48 1.78 -16.31
CA THR A 300 -16.81 2.15 -15.84
C THR A 300 -17.45 0.98 -15.09
N ALA A 301 -17.34 -0.26 -15.61
CA ALA A 301 -17.83 -1.44 -14.90
C ALA A 301 -17.11 -1.67 -13.56
N LEU A 302 -15.79 -1.45 -13.50
CA LEU A 302 -15.02 -1.52 -12.24
C LEU A 302 -15.46 -0.44 -11.23
N SER A 303 -15.83 0.75 -11.69
CA SER A 303 -16.35 1.81 -10.83
C SER A 303 -17.72 1.46 -10.25
N CYS A 304 -18.60 0.87 -11.05
CA CYS A 304 -19.87 0.32 -10.58
C CYS A 304 -19.63 -0.71 -9.47
N LEU A 305 -18.65 -1.61 -9.65
CA LEU A 305 -18.31 -2.62 -8.65
C LEU A 305 -17.74 -2.03 -7.36
N GLY A 306 -16.93 -0.97 -7.44
CA GLY A 306 -16.43 -0.25 -6.27
C GLY A 306 -17.55 0.40 -5.46
N LEU A 307 -18.49 1.10 -6.12
CA LEU A 307 -19.65 1.68 -5.44
C LEU A 307 -20.61 0.60 -4.91
N ALA A 308 -20.77 -0.52 -5.64
CA ALA A 308 -21.57 -1.64 -5.16
C ALA A 308 -20.99 -2.25 -3.89
N HIS A 309 -19.67 -2.37 -3.81
CA HIS A 309 -18.96 -2.87 -2.63
C HIS A 309 -19.19 -1.96 -1.42
N LEU A 310 -19.09 -0.63 -1.58
CA LEU A 310 -19.48 0.32 -0.54
C LEU A 310 -20.93 0.09 -0.07
N TYR A 311 -21.86 -0.14 -0.99
CA TYR A 311 -23.26 -0.37 -0.62
C TYR A 311 -23.49 -1.72 0.07
N VAL A 312 -22.76 -2.78 -0.28
CA VAL A 312 -22.74 -4.02 0.51
C VAL A 312 -22.27 -3.72 1.92
N ALA A 313 -21.17 -2.96 2.05
CA ALA A 313 -20.64 -2.58 3.36
C ALA A 313 -21.62 -1.72 4.18
N TRP A 314 -22.41 -0.90 3.51
CA TRP A 314 -23.43 -0.11 4.18
C TRP A 314 -24.75 -0.90 4.43
N GLY A 315 -24.84 -2.16 3.99
CA GLY A 315 -26.08 -2.95 4.08
C GLY A 315 -27.17 -2.52 3.08
N LYS A 316 -26.84 -1.69 2.09
CA LYS A 316 -27.73 -1.24 0.99
C LYS A 316 -27.72 -2.26 -0.16
N TYR A 317 -28.13 -3.50 0.12
CA TYR A 317 -27.97 -4.62 -0.81
C TYR A 317 -28.70 -4.46 -2.16
N VAL A 318 -29.87 -3.80 -2.19
CA VAL A 318 -30.63 -3.56 -3.43
C VAL A 318 -29.85 -2.63 -4.37
N ALA A 319 -29.37 -1.50 -3.86
CA ALA A 319 -28.57 -0.55 -4.64
C ALA A 319 -27.23 -1.19 -5.08
N ALA A 320 -26.66 -2.07 -4.26
CA ALA A 320 -25.47 -2.83 -4.64
C ALA A 320 -25.74 -3.78 -5.82
N ASP A 321 -26.85 -4.51 -5.81
CA ASP A 321 -27.18 -5.44 -6.90
C ASP A 321 -27.53 -4.72 -8.22
N GLU A 322 -28.14 -3.53 -8.17
CA GLU A 322 -28.34 -2.70 -9.36
C GLU A 322 -27.00 -2.36 -10.06
N LEU A 323 -26.00 -1.96 -9.27
CA LEU A 323 -24.66 -1.65 -9.78
C LEU A 323 -23.90 -2.88 -10.26
N MET A 324 -24.01 -4.01 -9.57
CA MET A 324 -23.43 -5.29 -10.00
C MET A 324 -24.08 -5.81 -11.28
N SER A 325 -25.40 -5.66 -11.41
CA SER A 325 -26.15 -5.97 -12.64
C SER A 325 -25.65 -5.12 -13.79
N ARG A 326 -25.50 -3.82 -13.56
CA ARG A 326 -24.95 -2.89 -14.56
C ARG A 326 -23.53 -3.29 -15.00
N ALA A 327 -22.64 -3.61 -14.06
CA ALA A 327 -21.29 -4.08 -14.38
C ALA A 327 -21.30 -5.39 -15.17
N GLY A 328 -22.22 -6.31 -14.84
CA GLY A 328 -22.47 -7.54 -15.60
C GLY A 328 -22.88 -7.26 -17.05
N SER A 329 -23.88 -6.39 -17.25
CA SER A 329 -24.35 -6.02 -18.60
C SER A 329 -23.26 -5.34 -19.44
N ILE A 330 -22.41 -4.49 -18.83
CA ILE A 330 -21.25 -3.91 -19.54
C ILE A 330 -20.28 -5.02 -19.97
N SER A 331 -20.00 -5.97 -19.07
CA SER A 331 -19.08 -7.07 -19.34
C SER A 331 -19.57 -7.96 -20.48
N GLU A 332 -20.87 -8.30 -20.49
CA GLU A 332 -21.50 -9.09 -21.54
C GLU A 332 -21.45 -8.36 -22.89
N LYS A 333 -21.82 -7.07 -22.91
CA LYS A 333 -21.83 -6.26 -24.14
C LYS A 333 -20.43 -6.13 -24.75
N LEU A 334 -19.42 -5.92 -23.91
CA LEU A 334 -18.03 -5.78 -24.34
C LEU A 334 -17.32 -7.13 -24.55
N GLN A 335 -18.01 -8.25 -24.28
CA GLN A 335 -17.44 -9.60 -24.31
C GLN A 335 -16.13 -9.69 -23.52
N LEU A 336 -16.12 -9.05 -22.35
CA LEU A 336 -14.94 -9.06 -21.48
C LEU A 336 -14.63 -10.50 -21.07
N PRO A 337 -13.35 -10.87 -20.99
CA PRO A 337 -12.96 -12.19 -20.50
C PRO A 337 -13.63 -12.51 -19.15
N GLU A 338 -14.23 -13.70 -19.03
CA GLU A 338 -15.04 -14.09 -17.88
C GLU A 338 -14.27 -14.04 -16.54
N ASP A 339 -12.96 -14.24 -16.58
CA ASP A 339 -12.05 -14.16 -15.44
C ASP A 339 -11.85 -12.74 -14.88
N LYS A 340 -12.26 -11.71 -15.61
CA LYS A 340 -12.08 -10.31 -15.22
C LYS A 340 -13.30 -9.78 -14.46
N VAL A 341 -14.11 -8.96 -15.12
CA VAL A 341 -15.21 -8.22 -14.48
C VAL A 341 -16.35 -9.17 -14.09
N ILE A 342 -16.62 -10.21 -14.90
CA ILE A 342 -17.66 -11.21 -14.60
C ILE A 342 -17.34 -11.95 -13.30
N ALA A 343 -16.11 -12.45 -13.15
CA ALA A 343 -15.68 -13.08 -11.90
C ALA A 343 -15.85 -12.15 -10.70
N ARG A 344 -15.44 -10.88 -10.82
CA ARG A 344 -15.63 -9.89 -9.74
C ARG A 344 -17.11 -9.64 -9.41
N VAL A 345 -17.99 -9.59 -10.42
CA VAL A 345 -19.44 -9.51 -10.20
C VAL A 345 -19.93 -10.70 -9.39
N LEU A 346 -19.48 -11.92 -9.74
CA LEU A 346 -19.84 -13.14 -9.01
C LEU A 346 -19.36 -13.08 -7.55
N SER A 347 -18.10 -12.74 -7.31
CA SER A 347 -17.55 -12.66 -5.95
C SER A 347 -18.28 -11.61 -5.10
N ASN A 348 -18.50 -10.41 -5.65
CA ASN A 348 -19.15 -9.32 -4.91
C ASN A 348 -20.62 -9.64 -4.60
N ARG A 349 -21.33 -10.31 -5.51
CA ARG A 349 -22.69 -10.82 -5.23
C ARG A 349 -22.68 -11.92 -4.19
N ALA A 350 -21.71 -12.84 -4.27
CA ALA A 350 -21.56 -13.92 -3.30
C ALA A 350 -21.27 -13.38 -1.90
N ASP A 351 -20.40 -12.37 -1.78
CA ASP A 351 -20.14 -11.64 -0.54
C ASP A 351 -21.42 -10.98 0.01
N SER A 352 -22.15 -10.24 -0.84
CA SER A 352 -23.44 -9.60 -0.48
C SER A 352 -24.47 -10.61 0.04
N LEU A 353 -24.58 -11.78 -0.60
CA LEU A 353 -25.47 -12.86 -0.19
C LEU A 353 -25.03 -13.50 1.13
N ARG A 354 -23.72 -13.71 1.32
CA ARG A 354 -23.16 -14.23 2.57
C ARG A 354 -23.48 -13.30 3.74
N ASP A 355 -23.35 -12.00 3.55
CA ASP A 355 -23.60 -11.00 4.59
C ASP A 355 -25.10 -10.93 4.95
N GLN A 356 -25.98 -11.19 3.97
CA GLN A 356 -27.41 -11.43 4.16
C GLN A 356 -27.76 -12.81 4.74
N LYS A 357 -26.77 -13.66 5.07
CA LYS A 357 -26.93 -15.06 5.53
C LYS A 357 -27.58 -16.00 4.51
N LYS A 358 -27.63 -15.63 3.23
CA LYS A 358 -28.06 -16.49 2.11
C LYS A 358 -26.89 -17.32 1.61
N LEU A 359 -26.43 -18.25 2.45
CA LEU A 359 -25.16 -18.95 2.25
C LEU A 359 -25.18 -19.92 1.06
N ASP A 360 -26.31 -20.56 0.80
CA ASP A 360 -26.43 -21.51 -0.33
C ASP A 360 -26.37 -20.78 -1.69
N GLU A 361 -27.01 -19.61 -1.79
CA GLU A 361 -26.92 -18.76 -2.99
C GLU A 361 -25.50 -18.21 -3.18
N SER A 362 -24.84 -17.83 -2.09
CA SER A 362 -23.43 -17.39 -2.09
C SER A 362 -22.49 -18.49 -2.59
N GLU A 363 -22.67 -19.72 -2.09
CA GLU A 363 -21.90 -20.90 -2.49
C GLU A 363 -22.03 -21.18 -4.00
N ILE A 364 -23.24 -21.11 -4.55
CA ILE A 364 -23.48 -21.31 -5.99
C ILE A 364 -22.65 -20.33 -6.83
N LEU A 365 -22.58 -19.06 -6.42
CA LEU A 365 -21.82 -18.05 -7.16
C LEU A 365 -20.31 -18.27 -7.06
N TYR A 366 -19.77 -18.60 -5.88
CA TYR A 366 -18.34 -18.92 -5.75
C TYR A 366 -17.95 -20.19 -6.50
N ARG A 367 -18.80 -21.22 -6.53
CA ARG A 367 -18.54 -22.42 -7.33
C ARG A 367 -18.54 -22.13 -8.83
N ARG A 368 -19.42 -21.24 -9.29
CA ARG A 368 -19.41 -20.76 -10.68
C ARG A 368 -18.12 -20.01 -11.00
N GLU A 369 -17.70 -19.09 -10.13
CA GLU A 369 -16.43 -18.37 -10.28
C GLU A 369 -15.24 -19.33 -10.30
N LEU A 370 -15.23 -20.32 -9.40
CA LEU A 370 -14.19 -21.34 -9.31
C LEU A 370 -14.06 -22.11 -10.63
N ALA A 371 -15.18 -22.55 -11.21
CA ALA A 371 -15.18 -23.26 -12.48
C ALA A 371 -14.62 -22.42 -13.64
N ILE A 372 -14.90 -21.11 -13.67
CA ILE A 372 -14.32 -20.18 -14.67
C ILE A 372 -12.80 -20.14 -14.52
N TYR A 373 -12.31 -19.99 -13.29
CA TYR A 373 -10.88 -19.85 -13.02
C TYR A 373 -10.12 -21.17 -13.27
N GLU A 374 -10.67 -22.31 -12.84
CA GLU A 374 -10.07 -23.62 -13.07
C GLU A 374 -10.01 -23.95 -14.57
N LYS A 375 -11.06 -23.61 -15.33
CA LYS A 375 -11.08 -23.80 -16.79
C LYS A 375 -10.02 -22.95 -17.49
N LYS A 376 -9.83 -21.70 -17.06
CA LYS A 376 -8.93 -20.75 -17.73
C LYS A 376 -7.46 -20.97 -17.37
N TYR A 377 -7.16 -21.13 -16.09
CA TYR A 377 -5.78 -21.13 -15.58
C TYR A 377 -5.31 -22.51 -15.13
N GLY A 378 -6.23 -23.47 -14.99
CA GLY A 378 -5.97 -24.79 -14.45
C GLY A 378 -6.17 -24.85 -12.93
N PRO A 379 -6.42 -26.06 -12.37
CA PRO A 379 -6.81 -26.25 -10.97
C PRO A 379 -5.69 -25.96 -9.95
N ASN A 380 -4.46 -25.78 -10.42
CA ASN A 380 -3.31 -25.51 -9.56
C ASN A 380 -2.89 -24.03 -9.58
N ASP A 381 -3.58 -23.19 -10.35
CA ASP A 381 -3.27 -21.76 -10.44
C ASP A 381 -3.48 -21.05 -9.09
N GLU A 382 -2.67 -20.03 -8.87
CA GLU A 382 -2.70 -19.22 -7.66
C GLU A 382 -4.02 -18.44 -7.49
N SER A 383 -4.66 -18.06 -8.59
CA SER A 383 -5.95 -17.37 -8.64
C SER A 383 -7.11 -18.26 -8.18
N VAL A 384 -7.04 -19.55 -8.50
CA VAL A 384 -8.02 -20.54 -8.02
C VAL A 384 -8.02 -20.61 -6.49
N GLY A 385 -6.84 -20.43 -5.86
CA GLY A 385 -6.70 -20.40 -4.41
C GLY A 385 -7.52 -19.31 -3.72
N LEU A 386 -7.68 -18.13 -4.33
CA LEU A 386 -8.47 -17.04 -3.76
C LEU A 386 -9.97 -17.37 -3.72
N VAL A 387 -10.49 -17.98 -4.79
CA VAL A 387 -11.92 -18.36 -4.85
C VAL A 387 -12.20 -19.52 -3.90
N GLN A 388 -11.29 -20.50 -3.82
CA GLN A 388 -11.38 -21.61 -2.85
C GLN A 388 -11.36 -21.13 -1.40
N ALA A 389 -10.55 -20.11 -1.10
CA ALA A 389 -10.52 -19.48 0.21
C ALA A 389 -11.87 -18.81 0.57
N SER A 390 -12.49 -18.10 -0.37
CA SER A 390 -13.82 -17.52 -0.18
C SER A 390 -14.88 -18.60 0.04
N LEU A 391 -14.83 -19.68 -0.75
CA LEU A 391 -15.71 -20.83 -0.61
C LEU A 391 -15.52 -21.53 0.75
N ALA A 392 -14.27 -21.69 1.22
CA ALA A 392 -13.96 -22.26 2.52
C ALA A 392 -14.66 -21.53 3.65
N ARG A 393 -14.64 -20.18 3.60
CA ARG A 393 -15.31 -19.32 4.57
C ARG A 393 -16.83 -19.50 4.54
N VAL A 394 -17.44 -19.60 3.36
CA VAL A 394 -18.89 -19.86 3.23
C VAL A 394 -19.25 -21.23 3.79
N SER A 395 -18.51 -22.28 3.42
CA SER A 395 -18.68 -23.64 3.93
C SER A 395 -18.52 -23.68 5.46
N GLN A 396 -17.56 -22.94 6.02
CA GLN A 396 -17.36 -22.85 7.47
C GLN A 396 -18.58 -22.22 8.17
N ILE A 397 -19.11 -21.10 7.65
CA ILE A 397 -20.29 -20.43 8.22
C ILE A 397 -21.55 -21.32 8.12
N GLN A 398 -21.66 -22.15 7.06
CA GLN A 398 -22.71 -23.16 6.93
C GLN A 398 -22.54 -24.36 7.90
N GLY A 399 -21.40 -24.46 8.60
CA GLY A 399 -21.07 -25.60 9.46
C GLY A 399 -20.54 -26.83 8.71
N LYS A 400 -20.24 -26.71 7.42
CA LYS A 400 -19.62 -27.75 6.58
C LYS A 400 -18.11 -27.84 6.84
N ASN A 401 -17.73 -28.08 8.10
CA ASN A 401 -16.34 -27.99 8.56
C ASN A 401 -15.36 -28.91 7.82
N ALA A 402 -15.79 -30.11 7.41
CA ALA A 402 -14.94 -31.02 6.65
C ALA A 402 -14.59 -30.48 5.26
N GLU A 403 -15.56 -29.87 4.58
CA GLU A 403 -15.33 -29.24 3.29
C GLU A 403 -14.46 -27.98 3.45
N ALA A 404 -14.81 -27.12 4.42
CA ALA A 404 -14.05 -25.90 4.70
C ALA A 404 -12.58 -26.19 5.00
N GLU A 405 -12.30 -27.25 5.77
CA GLU A 405 -10.93 -27.69 6.05
C GLU A 405 -10.17 -28.05 4.79
N GLN A 406 -10.76 -28.86 3.90
CA GLN A 406 -10.12 -29.24 2.64
C GLN A 406 -9.84 -28.00 1.78
N LEU A 407 -10.81 -27.10 1.68
CA LEU A 407 -10.66 -25.85 0.93
C LEU A 407 -9.57 -24.95 1.53
N TYR A 408 -9.48 -24.81 2.84
CA TYR A 408 -8.40 -24.06 3.49
C TYR A 408 -7.03 -24.69 3.24
N LEU A 409 -6.90 -26.01 3.41
CA LEU A 409 -5.64 -26.73 3.21
C LEU A 409 -5.07 -26.56 1.80
N VAL A 410 -5.94 -26.54 0.79
CA VAL A 410 -5.51 -26.38 -0.61
C VAL A 410 -5.36 -24.91 -1.03
N SER A 411 -6.11 -23.98 -0.41
CA SER A 411 -6.06 -22.55 -0.77
C SER A 411 -4.88 -21.82 -0.14
N ILE A 412 -4.58 -22.03 1.16
CA ILE A 412 -3.51 -21.33 1.89
C ILE A 412 -2.17 -21.34 1.13
N PRO A 413 -1.61 -22.49 0.69
CA PRO A 413 -0.33 -22.49 -0.02
C PRO A 413 -0.38 -21.76 -1.37
N ARG A 414 -1.54 -21.76 -2.05
CA ARG A 414 -1.72 -21.02 -3.31
C ARG A 414 -1.76 -19.51 -3.06
N VAL A 415 -2.53 -19.08 -2.06
CA VAL A 415 -2.61 -17.68 -1.66
C VAL A 415 -1.24 -17.18 -1.19
N LYS A 416 -0.51 -17.95 -0.38
CA LYS A 416 0.86 -17.60 0.05
C LYS A 416 1.83 -17.38 -1.11
N ARG A 417 1.72 -18.16 -2.20
CA ARG A 417 2.55 -17.96 -3.39
C ARG A 417 2.15 -16.70 -4.16
N ARG A 418 0.84 -16.43 -4.26
CA ARG A 418 0.29 -15.28 -4.99
C ARG A 418 0.61 -13.92 -4.40
N ILE A 419 0.29 -13.76 -3.11
CA ILE A 419 0.31 -12.44 -2.44
C ILE A 419 1.40 -12.35 -1.37
N GLY A 420 2.20 -13.42 -1.23
CA GLY A 420 3.25 -13.55 -0.25
C GLY A 420 2.78 -14.15 1.08
N PRO A 421 3.68 -14.83 1.82
CA PRO A 421 3.33 -15.54 3.05
C PRO A 421 3.01 -14.63 4.24
N TYR A 422 3.30 -13.34 4.14
CA TYR A 422 3.04 -12.34 5.17
C TYR A 422 1.93 -11.37 4.75
N HIS A 423 1.01 -11.75 3.87
CA HIS A 423 -0.15 -10.92 3.58
C HIS A 423 -1.23 -11.09 4.67
N PRO A 424 -1.92 -10.03 5.12
CA PRO A 424 -3.00 -10.15 6.11
C PRO A 424 -4.07 -11.21 5.78
N ASP A 425 -4.39 -11.40 4.50
CA ASP A 425 -5.35 -12.42 4.06
C ASP A 425 -4.87 -13.85 4.36
N VAL A 426 -3.57 -14.12 4.34
CA VAL A 426 -3.03 -15.43 4.72
C VAL A 426 -3.37 -15.72 6.19
N ALA A 427 -3.24 -14.71 7.07
CA ALA A 427 -3.58 -14.85 8.47
C ALA A 427 -5.08 -15.09 8.70
N VAL A 428 -5.95 -14.53 7.86
CA VAL A 428 -7.41 -14.80 7.91
C VAL A 428 -7.68 -16.27 7.64
N LEU A 429 -7.06 -16.83 6.60
CA LEU A 429 -7.26 -18.24 6.23
C LEU A 429 -6.68 -19.19 7.27
N GLU A 430 -5.50 -18.88 7.79
CA GLU A 430 -4.88 -19.67 8.86
C GLU A 430 -5.72 -19.63 10.15
N ALA A 431 -6.25 -18.47 10.53
CA ALA A 431 -7.16 -18.35 11.66
C ALA A 431 -8.45 -19.16 11.44
N GLY A 432 -9.05 -19.10 10.24
CA GLY A 432 -10.24 -19.90 9.90
C GLY A 432 -9.99 -21.41 10.00
N LEU A 433 -8.85 -21.89 9.51
CA LEU A 433 -8.44 -23.29 9.66
C LEU A 433 -8.16 -23.64 11.14
N ALA A 434 -7.56 -22.71 11.90
CA ALA A 434 -7.30 -22.89 13.33
C ALA A 434 -8.60 -23.05 14.13
N GLU A 435 -9.65 -22.29 13.80
CA GLU A 435 -10.98 -22.42 14.39
C GLU A 435 -11.58 -23.80 14.15
N ILE A 436 -11.43 -24.36 12.94
CA ILE A 436 -11.88 -25.72 12.62
C ILE A 436 -11.11 -26.73 13.47
N TYR A 437 -9.78 -26.62 13.56
CA TYR A 437 -8.98 -27.53 14.39
C TYR A 437 -9.28 -27.40 15.88
N LEU A 438 -9.53 -26.19 16.37
CA LEU A 438 -9.99 -25.95 17.75
C LEU A 438 -11.31 -26.69 18.01
N ALA A 439 -12.29 -26.59 17.10
CA ALA A 439 -13.57 -27.27 17.23
C ALA A 439 -13.45 -28.80 17.20
N ARG A 440 -12.46 -29.34 16.48
CA ARG A 440 -12.17 -30.79 16.40
C ARG A 440 -11.30 -31.32 17.54
N GLY A 441 -10.80 -30.45 18.43
CA GLY A 441 -9.86 -30.84 19.49
C GLY A 441 -8.41 -31.03 19.04
N ALA A 442 -8.08 -30.67 17.80
CA ALA A 442 -6.74 -30.72 17.22
C ALA A 442 -5.90 -29.50 17.66
N PHE A 443 -5.69 -29.40 18.98
CA PHE A 443 -5.17 -28.18 19.62
C PHE A 443 -3.76 -27.79 19.17
N SER A 444 -2.88 -28.77 18.94
CA SER A 444 -1.50 -28.50 18.48
C SER A 444 -1.47 -27.87 17.09
N GLN A 445 -2.32 -28.34 16.16
CA GLN A 445 -2.42 -27.74 14.82
C GLN A 445 -3.05 -26.34 14.88
N ALA A 446 -4.10 -26.16 15.69
CA ALA A 446 -4.71 -24.86 15.89
C ALA A 446 -3.72 -23.84 16.47
N GLU A 447 -2.86 -24.26 17.42
CA GLU A 447 -1.87 -23.39 18.03
C GLU A 447 -0.83 -22.87 17.03
N LEU A 448 -0.34 -23.76 16.14
CA LEU A 448 0.61 -23.35 15.09
C LEU A 448 0.00 -22.28 14.19
N LEU A 449 -1.23 -22.50 13.73
CA LEU A 449 -1.92 -21.57 12.83
C LEU A 449 -2.26 -20.25 13.51
N TYR A 450 -2.70 -20.24 14.77
CA TYR A 450 -2.94 -18.99 15.50
C TYR A 450 -1.66 -18.19 15.74
N LYS A 451 -0.53 -18.86 16.06
CA LYS A 451 0.77 -18.20 16.20
C LYS A 451 1.22 -17.55 14.90
N ASP A 452 1.12 -18.28 13.80
CA ASP A 452 1.51 -17.79 12.48
C ASP A 452 0.61 -16.60 12.06
N ALA A 453 -0.71 -16.75 12.19
CA ALA A 453 -1.67 -15.69 11.90
C ALA A 453 -1.44 -14.42 12.75
N LEU A 454 -1.13 -14.58 14.04
CA LEU A 454 -0.83 -13.47 14.95
C LEU A 454 0.45 -12.76 14.52
N ALA A 455 1.53 -13.51 14.26
CA ALA A 455 2.80 -12.96 13.83
C ALA A 455 2.68 -12.22 12.48
N ILE A 456 1.91 -12.74 11.53
CA ILE A 456 1.63 -12.07 10.26
C ILE A 456 0.91 -10.73 10.53
N ARG A 457 -0.18 -10.74 11.30
CA ARG A 457 -0.99 -9.53 11.56
C ARG A 457 -0.22 -8.46 12.34
N GLU A 458 0.53 -8.84 13.37
CA GLU A 458 1.38 -7.91 14.12
C GLU A 458 2.45 -7.26 13.24
N LYS A 459 3.08 -8.06 12.38
CA LYS A 459 4.13 -7.57 11.47
C LYS A 459 3.56 -6.66 10.38
N THR A 460 2.33 -6.90 9.95
CA THR A 460 1.76 -6.26 8.74
C THR A 460 0.89 -5.07 9.04
N LEU A 461 0.05 -5.18 10.07
CA LEU A 461 -0.95 -4.18 10.47
C LEU A 461 -0.51 -3.42 11.74
N GLY A 462 0.54 -3.89 12.41
CA GLY A 462 0.99 -3.38 13.68
C GLY A 462 0.33 -4.09 14.87
N PRO A 463 0.97 -4.05 16.06
CA PRO A 463 0.55 -4.81 17.23
C PRO A 463 -0.76 -4.34 17.88
N GLU A 464 -1.25 -3.16 17.47
CA GLU A 464 -2.41 -2.47 18.04
C GLU A 464 -3.64 -2.52 17.10
N HIS A 465 -3.58 -3.27 16.00
CA HIS A 465 -4.66 -3.34 15.03
C HIS A 465 -5.83 -4.22 15.52
N LEU A 466 -7.07 -3.89 15.13
CA LEU A 466 -8.27 -4.64 15.54
C LEU A 466 -8.23 -6.12 15.14
N GLU A 467 -7.64 -6.45 13.99
CA GLU A 467 -7.44 -7.84 13.55
C GLU A 467 -6.44 -8.61 14.43
N VAL A 468 -5.46 -7.93 15.04
CA VAL A 468 -4.58 -8.56 16.04
C VAL A 468 -5.40 -8.95 17.27
N ALA A 469 -6.30 -8.07 17.73
CA ALA A 469 -7.21 -8.39 18.82
C ALA A 469 -8.11 -9.60 18.50
N ALA A 470 -8.63 -9.70 17.28
CA ALA A 470 -9.44 -10.86 16.86
C ALA A 470 -8.65 -12.17 16.91
N THR A 471 -7.39 -12.20 16.42
CA THR A 471 -6.56 -13.42 16.53
C THR A 471 -6.24 -13.77 17.98
N LEU A 472 -5.94 -12.76 18.81
CA LEU A 472 -5.64 -12.96 20.23
C LEU A 472 -6.83 -13.60 20.96
N GLU A 473 -8.06 -13.24 20.60
CA GLU A 473 -9.27 -13.84 21.18
C GLU A 473 -9.43 -15.32 20.77
N GLY A 474 -9.27 -15.62 19.48
CA GLY A 474 -9.31 -17.00 18.99
C GLY A 474 -8.21 -17.87 19.63
N TYR A 475 -7.01 -17.32 19.76
CA TYR A 475 -5.90 -18.02 20.40
C TYR A 475 -6.09 -18.16 21.92
N ALA A 476 -6.64 -17.14 22.59
CA ALA A 476 -6.99 -17.25 24.01
C ALA A 476 -8.01 -18.36 24.25
N ALA A 477 -9.04 -18.48 23.40
CA ALA A 477 -10.02 -19.55 23.49
C ALA A 477 -9.37 -20.94 23.37
N LEU A 478 -8.39 -21.11 22.49
CA LEU A 478 -7.57 -22.32 22.43
C LEU A 478 -6.77 -22.54 23.73
N CYS A 479 -6.12 -21.50 24.26
CA CYS A 479 -5.38 -21.61 25.53
C CYS A 479 -6.29 -22.04 26.69
N ARG A 480 -7.54 -21.54 26.77
CA ARG A 480 -8.53 -22.01 27.75
C ARG A 480 -8.83 -23.50 27.60
N LYS A 481 -9.04 -23.98 26.37
CA LYS A 481 -9.28 -25.42 26.11
C LYS A 481 -8.10 -26.30 26.49
N MET A 482 -6.88 -25.76 26.43
CA MET A 482 -5.65 -26.42 26.86
C MET A 482 -5.29 -26.20 28.34
N VAL A 483 -6.19 -25.59 29.13
CA VAL A 483 -5.98 -25.30 30.56
C VAL A 483 -4.74 -24.40 30.81
N ARG A 484 -4.46 -23.49 29.87
CA ARG A 484 -3.42 -22.45 29.96
C ARG A 484 -4.05 -21.09 30.29
N ASP A 485 -4.69 -21.01 31.45
CA ASP A 485 -5.50 -19.84 31.83
C ASP A 485 -4.71 -18.54 31.94
N SER A 486 -3.44 -18.60 32.36
CA SER A 486 -2.60 -17.41 32.48
C SER A 486 -2.27 -16.79 31.11
N ASP A 487 -1.99 -17.62 30.10
CA ASP A 487 -1.71 -17.18 28.74
C ASP A 487 -2.98 -16.63 28.08
N ALA A 488 -4.11 -17.32 28.25
CA ALA A 488 -5.40 -16.84 27.79
C ALA A 488 -5.74 -15.46 28.37
N ALA A 489 -5.58 -15.29 29.69
CA ALA A 489 -5.87 -14.01 30.35
C ALA A 489 -5.00 -12.86 29.84
N LYS A 490 -3.72 -13.10 29.55
CA LYS A 490 -2.82 -12.10 28.95
C LYS A 490 -3.27 -11.69 27.54
N MET A 491 -3.62 -12.67 26.70
CA MET A 491 -4.09 -12.43 25.34
C MET A 491 -5.41 -11.67 25.33
N GLU A 492 -6.38 -12.10 26.15
CA GLU A 492 -7.67 -11.42 26.32
C GLU A 492 -7.50 -9.98 26.83
N ALA A 493 -6.60 -9.74 27.79
CA ALA A 493 -6.33 -8.40 28.31
C ALA A 493 -5.76 -7.48 27.22
N ARG A 494 -4.83 -7.99 26.41
CA ARG A 494 -4.26 -7.25 25.28
C ARG A 494 -5.31 -6.97 24.20
N ALA A 495 -6.12 -7.95 23.82
CA ALA A 495 -7.20 -7.76 22.86
C ALA A 495 -8.20 -6.69 23.31
N ARG A 496 -8.57 -6.69 24.61
CA ARG A 496 -9.41 -5.65 25.21
C ARG A 496 -8.77 -4.26 25.14
N ALA A 497 -7.48 -4.14 25.49
CA ALA A 497 -6.76 -2.87 25.44
C ALA A 497 -6.76 -2.27 24.02
N ILE A 498 -6.51 -3.10 23.01
CA ILE A 498 -6.56 -2.71 21.60
C ILE A 498 -7.94 -2.16 21.23
N ARG A 499 -9.02 -2.89 21.56
CA ARG A 499 -10.39 -2.47 21.24
C ARG A 499 -10.80 -1.19 21.95
N VAL A 500 -10.42 -1.02 23.22
CA VAL A 500 -10.70 0.20 23.99
C VAL A 500 -10.02 1.42 23.34
N LYS A 501 -8.76 1.28 22.95
CA LYS A 501 -8.01 2.33 22.27
C LYS A 501 -8.60 2.69 20.92
N ALA A 502 -9.01 1.70 20.13
CA ALA A 502 -9.68 1.91 18.85
C ALA A 502 -11.01 2.67 19.03
N ALA A 503 -11.84 2.26 19.98
CA ALA A 503 -13.12 2.93 20.28
C ALA A 503 -12.95 4.38 20.77
N ALA A 504 -11.84 4.69 21.45
CA ALA A 504 -11.53 6.05 21.88
C ALA A 504 -11.09 6.96 20.73
N ALA A 505 -10.51 6.41 19.66
CA ALA A 505 -10.13 7.16 18.46
C ALA A 505 -11.31 7.46 17.53
N SER A 506 -12.45 6.77 17.72
CA SER A 506 -13.68 6.96 16.94
C SER A 506 -14.65 7.99 17.53
N LYS A 507 -14.31 8.62 18.66
CA LYS A 507 -15.08 9.68 19.33
C LYS A 507 -14.34 11.00 19.19
#